data_AF-A0A1G2ZCE7-F1
#
_entry.id   AF-A0A1G2ZCE7-F1
#
_cell.length_a   1.000
_cell.length_b   1.000
_cell.length_c   1.000
_cell.angle_alpha   90.00
_cell.angle_beta   90.00
_cell.angle_gamma   90.00
#
_symmetry.space_group_name_H-M   'P 1'
#
loop_
_entity.id
_entity.type
_entity.pdbx_description
1 polymer ?
#
loop_
_entity_poly.entity_id
_entity_poly.type
_entity_poly.pdbx_seq_one_letter_code
_entity_poly.pdbx_strand_id
1 'polypeptide(L)'
;MMRLGIATAVLILLVLAADSALAQEKSMAKKSEYEGTISPGELTPTPEMWFYQQYQREYQDPKMAVRKKAEARALQRQQRVACLKWFGFSNVRPQVSSDPFNGDWSPCWKSNNLFYPDRWQGVGQSWVVIRPAASGTWVY
;
A
#
# COMPACT_ATOMS: atom_id res chain seq x y z
N MET A 1 44.28 -6.40 10.59
CA MET A 1 43.26 -6.77 9.58
C MET A 1 41.81 -6.46 10.02
N MET A 2 41.44 -6.50 11.31
CA MET A 2 40.06 -6.20 11.78
C MET A 2 39.55 -4.76 11.54
N ARG A 3 40.43 -3.75 11.50
CA ARG A 3 40.01 -2.33 11.36
C ARG A 3 39.52 -1.97 9.96
N LEU A 4 39.96 -2.70 8.93
CA LEU A 4 39.53 -2.47 7.55
C LEU A 4 38.09 -2.94 7.31
N GLY A 5 37.69 -4.06 7.93
CA GLY A 5 36.34 -4.63 7.79
C GLY A 5 35.25 -3.82 8.49
N ILE A 6 35.60 -3.13 9.59
CA ILE A 6 34.66 -2.24 10.28
C ILE A 6 34.40 -0.99 9.42
N ALA A 7 35.45 -0.43 8.81
CA ALA A 7 35.31 0.74 7.94
C ALA A 7 34.45 0.45 6.70
N THR A 8 34.60 -0.72 6.07
CA THR A 8 33.78 -1.11 4.92
C THR A 8 32.33 -1.38 5.32
N ALA A 9 32.08 -2.03 6.46
CA ALA A 9 30.72 -2.25 6.96
C ALA A 9 29.99 -0.94 7.26
N VAL A 10 30.67 0.05 7.86
CA VAL A 10 30.09 1.38 8.13
C VAL A 10 29.79 2.14 6.84
N LEU A 11 30.66 2.04 5.83
CA LEU A 11 30.45 2.68 4.54
C LEU A 11 29.23 2.10 3.80
N ILE A 12 29.06 0.77 3.83
CA ILE A 12 27.89 0.09 3.24
C ILE A 12 26.60 0.52 3.95
N LEU A 13 26.62 0.60 5.28
CA LEU A 13 25.46 1.02 6.08
C LEU A 13 25.06 2.48 5.80
N LEU A 14 26.03 3.36 5.58
CA LEU A 14 25.78 4.76 5.21
C LEU A 14 25.16 4.90 3.81
N VAL A 15 25.62 4.10 2.84
CA VAL A 15 25.06 4.10 1.48
C VAL A 15 23.61 3.62 1.49
N LEU A 16 23.31 2.52 2.18
CA LEU A 16 21.95 1.98 2.31
C LEU A 16 20.98 2.94 3.03
N ALA A 17 21.47 3.70 4.03
CA ALA A 17 20.66 4.71 4.70
C ALA A 17 20.36 5.92 3.80
N ALA A 18 21.32 6.33 2.96
CA ALA A 18 21.15 7.48 2.06
C ALA A 18 20.10 7.24 0.96
N ASP A 19 19.97 6.01 0.45
CA ASP A 19 18.95 5.67 -0.55
C ASP A 19 17.51 5.85 -0.04
N SER A 20 17.27 5.61 1.25
CA SER A 20 15.96 5.81 1.86
C SER A 20 15.57 7.29 1.96
N ALA A 21 16.55 8.19 2.07
CA ALA A 21 16.31 9.64 2.10
C ALA A 21 16.04 10.22 0.70
N LEU A 22 16.68 9.69 -0.34
CA LEU A 22 16.46 10.10 -1.74
C LEU A 22 15.11 9.64 -2.31
N ALA A 23 14.51 8.57 -1.77
CA ALA A 23 13.21 8.07 -2.23
C ALA A 23 12.00 8.92 -1.80
N GLN A 24 12.16 9.89 -0.90
CA GLN A 24 11.06 10.68 -0.34
C GLN A 24 10.90 12.09 -0.93
N GLU A 25 11.84 12.58 -1.73
CA GLU A 25 11.62 13.82 -2.47
C GLU A 25 10.78 13.53 -3.72
N LYS A 26 9.46 13.49 -3.52
CA LYS A 26 8.56 13.88 -4.59
C LYS A 26 8.86 15.35 -4.85
N SER A 27 9.68 15.63 -5.86
CA SER A 27 9.91 16.99 -6.32
C SER A 27 8.54 17.62 -6.49
N MET A 28 8.23 18.60 -5.64
CA MET A 28 7.15 19.52 -5.95
C MET A 28 7.67 20.25 -7.17
N ALA A 29 7.31 19.73 -8.34
CA ALA A 29 7.56 20.39 -9.60
C ALA A 29 7.09 21.82 -9.41
N LYS A 30 8.07 22.73 -9.34
CA LYS A 30 7.86 24.16 -9.27
C LYS A 30 6.86 24.45 -10.38
N LYS A 31 5.66 24.92 -10.05
CA LYS A 31 4.68 25.37 -11.03
C LYS A 31 5.44 26.32 -11.94
N SER A 32 5.78 25.88 -13.15
CA SER A 32 6.12 26.80 -14.21
C SER A 32 4.82 27.51 -14.50
N GLU A 33 4.68 28.67 -13.87
CA GLU A 33 3.75 29.69 -14.34
C GLU A 33 4.20 29.96 -15.78
N TYR A 34 3.53 29.30 -16.72
CA TYR A 34 3.73 29.55 -18.12
C TYR A 34 3.07 30.91 -18.38
N GLU A 35 3.80 31.97 -18.08
CA GLU A 35 3.53 33.33 -18.55
C GLU A 35 3.92 33.38 -20.04
N GLY A 36 3.30 32.48 -20.81
CA GLY A 36 3.30 32.56 -22.26
C GLY A 36 2.39 33.70 -22.62
N THR A 37 2.94 34.91 -22.71
CA THR A 37 2.40 35.97 -23.54
C THR A 37 2.39 35.46 -24.98
N ILE A 38 1.35 34.71 -25.32
CA ILE A 38 0.99 34.42 -26.70
C ILE A 38 0.79 35.79 -27.34
N SER A 39 1.68 36.15 -28.25
CA SER A 39 1.50 37.32 -29.11
C SER A 39 0.09 37.25 -29.72
N PRO A 40 -0.78 38.26 -29.54
CA PRO A 40 -2.20 38.18 -29.90
C PRO A 40 -2.49 38.05 -31.41
N GLY A 41 -1.46 37.94 -32.26
CA GLY A 41 -1.55 38.17 -33.69
C GLY A 41 -1.79 36.95 -34.59
N GLU A 42 -1.59 35.70 -34.14
CA GLU A 42 -1.51 34.58 -35.12
C GLU A 42 -1.98 33.20 -34.64
N LEU A 43 -2.82 33.12 -33.61
CA LEU A 43 -3.51 31.87 -33.28
C LEU A 43 -5.01 32.13 -33.25
N THR A 44 -5.68 31.87 -34.38
CA THR A 44 -7.13 31.74 -34.36
C THR A 44 -7.47 30.55 -33.46
N PRO A 45 -8.29 30.73 -32.40
CA PRO A 45 -8.63 29.64 -31.51
C PRO A 45 -9.43 28.62 -32.31
N THR A 46 -8.78 27.51 -32.67
CA THR A 46 -9.46 26.37 -33.29
C THR A 46 -10.47 25.81 -32.29
N PRO A 47 -11.60 25.22 -32.75
CA PRO A 47 -12.57 24.59 -31.86
C PRO A 47 -11.95 23.54 -30.93
N GLU A 48 -10.92 22.85 -31.41
CA GLU A 48 -10.15 21.87 -30.64
C GLU A 48 -9.34 22.49 -29.49
N MET A 49 -8.90 23.74 -29.64
CA MET A 49 -8.13 24.47 -28.62
C MET A 49 -8.92 24.64 -27.32
N TRP A 50 -10.25 24.76 -27.42
CA TRP A 50 -11.13 24.89 -26.26
C TRP A 50 -11.13 23.61 -25.41
N PHE A 51 -11.16 22.43 -26.01
CA PHE A 51 -11.09 21.17 -25.25
C PHE A 51 -9.79 21.05 -24.46
N TYR A 52 -8.66 21.46 -25.05
CA TYR A 52 -7.38 21.48 -24.35
C TYR A 52 -7.37 22.44 -23.15
N GLN A 53 -7.92 23.65 -23.32
CA GLN A 53 -8.01 24.62 -22.21
C GLN A 53 -8.94 24.14 -21.10
N GLN A 54 -10.07 23.51 -21.46
CA GLN A 54 -10.97 22.91 -20.48
C GLN A 54 -10.29 21.78 -19.71
N TYR A 55 -9.57 20.90 -20.41
CA TYR A 55 -8.83 19.81 -19.78
C TYR A 55 -7.70 20.32 -18.86
N GLN A 56 -6.98 21.37 -19.27
CA GLN A 56 -5.98 22.03 -18.42
C GLN A 56 -6.61 22.62 -17.16
N ARG A 57 -7.76 23.30 -17.27
CA ARG A 57 -8.49 23.84 -16.11
C ARG A 57 -8.94 22.75 -15.16
N GLU A 58 -9.47 21.66 -15.69
CA GLU A 58 -9.90 20.51 -14.89
C GLU A 58 -8.72 19.80 -14.21
N TYR A 59 -7.58 19.69 -14.90
CA TYR A 59 -6.34 19.13 -14.34
C TYR A 59 -5.78 19.98 -13.20
N GLN A 60 -5.92 21.30 -13.28
CA GLN A 60 -5.44 22.24 -12.27
C GLN A 60 -6.40 22.40 -11.08
N ASP A 61 -7.64 21.90 -11.16
CA ASP A 61 -8.62 22.01 -10.07
C ASP A 61 -8.30 21.02 -8.92
N PRO A 62 -7.93 21.52 -7.72
CA PRO A 62 -7.64 20.65 -6.57
C PRO A 62 -8.85 19.81 -6.13
N LYS A 63 -10.09 20.27 -6.35
CA LYS A 63 -11.30 19.53 -5.97
C LYS A 63 -11.44 18.24 -6.79
N MET A 64 -11.15 18.33 -8.09
CA MET A 64 -11.15 17.16 -8.98
C MET A 64 -10.07 16.15 -8.60
N ALA A 65 -8.89 16.60 -8.16
CA ALA A 65 -7.85 15.72 -7.66
C ALA A 65 -8.28 14.96 -6.39
N VAL A 66 -8.93 15.64 -5.44
CA VAL A 66 -9.47 15.01 -4.22
C VAL A 66 -10.54 13.97 -4.57
N ARG A 67 -11.44 14.29 -5.51
CA ARG A 67 -12.48 13.38 -5.99
C ARG A 67 -11.86 12.12 -6.62
N LYS A 68 -10.95 12.27 -7.58
CA LYS A 68 -10.25 11.14 -8.23
C LYS A 68 -9.54 10.24 -7.21
N LYS A 69 -8.92 10.83 -6.19
CA LYS A 69 -8.29 10.07 -5.08
C LYS A 69 -9.31 9.28 -4.26
N ALA A 70 -10.48 9.87 -3.99
CA ALA A 70 -11.56 9.19 -3.28
C ALA A 70 -12.13 8.03 -4.10
N GLU A 71 -12.34 8.24 -5.40
CA GLU A 71 -12.80 7.22 -6.36
C GLU A 71 -11.81 6.05 -6.43
N ALA A 72 -10.51 6.32 -6.55
CA ALA A 72 -9.47 5.30 -6.54
C ALA A 72 -9.48 4.47 -5.24
N ARG A 73 -9.63 5.11 -4.08
CA ARG A 73 -9.74 4.42 -2.78
C ARG A 73 -11.00 3.58 -2.66
N ALA A 74 -12.13 4.09 -3.16
CA ALA A 74 -13.39 3.35 -3.17
C ALA A 74 -13.26 2.09 -4.05
N LEU A 75 -12.65 2.22 -5.22
CA LEU A 75 -12.39 1.11 -6.14
C LEU A 75 -11.46 0.06 -5.51
N GLN A 76 -10.37 0.47 -4.85
CA GLN A 76 -9.51 -0.45 -4.09
C GLN A 76 -10.28 -1.20 -3.00
N ARG A 77 -11.20 -0.53 -2.28
CA ARG A 77 -12.04 -1.19 -1.27
C ARG A 77 -13.00 -2.19 -1.90
N GLN A 78 -13.63 -1.85 -3.03
CA GLN A 78 -14.52 -2.75 -3.76
C GLN A 78 -13.76 -3.99 -4.24
N GLN A 79 -12.56 -3.82 -4.79
CA GLN A 79 -11.69 -4.92 -5.21
C GLN A 79 -11.31 -5.83 -4.03
N ARG A 80 -10.94 -5.27 -2.87
CA ARG A 80 -10.66 -6.07 -1.66
C ARG A 80 -11.87 -6.92 -1.26
N VAL A 81 -13.07 -6.33 -1.27
CA VAL A 81 -14.31 -7.07 -0.95
C VAL A 81 -14.62 -8.14 -2.00
N ALA A 82 -14.38 -7.87 -3.28
CA ALA A 82 -14.56 -8.84 -4.35
C ALA A 82 -13.58 -10.02 -4.22
N CYS A 83 -12.30 -9.76 -3.92
CA CYS A 83 -11.32 -10.81 -3.64
C CYS A 83 -11.74 -11.66 -2.44
N LEU A 84 -12.18 -11.03 -1.33
CA LEU A 84 -12.69 -11.77 -0.16
C LEU A 84 -13.84 -12.70 -0.53
N LYS A 85 -14.83 -12.20 -1.30
CA LYS A 85 -15.95 -13.03 -1.78
C LYS A 85 -15.49 -14.19 -2.64
N TRP A 86 -14.52 -13.96 -3.53
CA TRP A 86 -13.96 -15.00 -4.39
C TRP A 86 -13.32 -16.14 -3.59
N PHE A 87 -12.62 -15.81 -2.51
CA PHE A 87 -12.02 -16.78 -1.60
C PHE A 87 -12.98 -17.31 -0.52
N GLY A 88 -14.29 -17.03 -0.61
CA GLY A 88 -15.30 -17.53 0.32
C GLY A 88 -15.31 -16.85 1.69
N PHE A 89 -14.68 -15.68 1.82
CA PHE A 89 -14.60 -14.90 3.06
C PHE A 89 -15.76 -13.89 3.19
N SER A 90 -16.19 -13.59 4.42
CA SER A 90 -17.30 -12.68 4.71
C SER A 90 -16.94 -11.67 5.81
N ASN A 91 -17.30 -10.40 5.64
CA ASN A 91 -17.09 -9.35 6.64
C ASN A 91 -17.99 -9.47 7.90
N VAL A 92 -19.02 -10.32 7.87
CA VAL A 92 -19.96 -10.49 9.01
C VAL A 92 -19.38 -11.39 10.10
N ARG A 93 -18.44 -12.27 9.75
CA ARG A 93 -17.83 -13.21 10.70
C ARG A 93 -16.49 -12.65 11.16
N PRO A 94 -16.11 -12.80 12.45
CA PRO A 94 -14.77 -12.49 12.90
C PRO A 94 -13.81 -13.35 12.08
N GLN A 95 -13.03 -12.70 11.22
CA GLN A 95 -12.01 -13.38 10.42
C GLN A 95 -10.68 -13.39 11.16
N VAL A 96 -10.72 -13.34 12.48
CA VAL A 96 -9.54 -13.03 13.27
C VAL A 96 -9.24 -14.23 14.13
N SER A 97 -7.98 -14.64 14.18
CA SER A 97 -7.51 -15.68 15.10
C SER A 97 -7.90 -15.28 16.51
N SER A 98 -8.31 -16.24 17.34
CA SER A 98 -8.46 -16.00 18.78
C SER A 98 -7.11 -15.84 19.48
N ASP A 99 -6.02 -16.30 18.85
CA ASP A 99 -4.67 -16.21 19.38
C ASP A 99 -3.94 -15.01 18.74
N PRO A 100 -3.60 -13.96 19.51
CA PRO A 100 -2.87 -12.80 19.01
C PRO A 100 -1.36 -13.01 18.91
N PHE A 101 -0.82 -14.08 19.50
CA PHE A 101 0.62 -14.31 19.59
C PHE A 101 1.12 -15.38 18.62
N ASN A 102 0.32 -16.42 18.37
CA ASN A 102 0.74 -17.52 17.50
C ASN A 102 -0.07 -17.53 16.19
N GLY A 103 0.65 -17.33 15.08
CA GLY A 103 0.11 -17.45 13.72
C GLY A 103 -0.39 -16.14 13.11
N ASP A 104 -1.10 -16.25 12.00
CA ASP A 104 -1.63 -15.11 11.27
C ASP A 104 -2.95 -14.64 11.89
N TRP A 105 -2.89 -13.46 12.47
CA TRP A 105 -4.01 -12.83 13.15
C TRP A 105 -5.25 -12.67 12.25
N SER A 106 -5.08 -12.25 11.00
CA SER A 106 -6.19 -11.95 10.10
C SER A 106 -5.86 -12.25 8.64
N PRO A 107 -6.83 -12.59 7.79
CA PRO A 107 -6.62 -12.78 6.37
C PRO A 107 -6.06 -11.53 5.73
N CYS A 108 -4.90 -11.68 5.11
CA CYS A 108 -4.27 -10.60 4.38
C CYS A 108 -3.48 -11.17 3.20
N TRP A 109 -3.25 -10.29 2.23
CA TRP A 109 -2.21 -10.54 1.25
C TRP A 109 -0.86 -10.43 1.97
N LYS A 110 -0.12 -11.54 2.05
CA LYS A 110 1.28 -11.51 2.41
C LYS A 110 2.10 -11.73 1.15
N SER A 111 2.73 -10.65 0.71
CA SER A 111 3.80 -10.72 -0.27
C SER A 111 5.12 -10.34 0.40
N ASN A 112 6.24 -10.73 -0.22
CA ASN A 112 7.60 -10.44 0.24
C ASN A 112 8.10 -11.26 1.45
N ASN A 113 7.60 -12.50 1.62
CA ASN A 113 8.19 -13.50 2.52
C ASN A 113 9.06 -14.47 1.70
N LEU A 114 10.26 -14.78 2.17
CA LEU A 114 11.20 -15.75 1.56
C LEU A 114 10.54 -17.10 1.22
N PHE A 115 9.64 -17.59 2.06
CA PHE A 115 8.99 -18.90 1.88
C PHE A 115 7.66 -18.84 1.13
N TYR A 116 7.03 -17.66 1.07
CA TYR A 116 5.71 -17.47 0.47
C TYR A 116 5.60 -16.08 -0.18
N PRO A 117 6.18 -15.91 -1.38
CA PRO A 117 6.31 -14.59 -2.00
C PRO A 117 4.98 -13.99 -2.47
N ASP A 118 4.02 -14.83 -2.90
CA ASP A 118 2.76 -14.36 -3.50
C ASP A 118 1.58 -15.24 -3.05
N ARG A 119 1.09 -15.04 -1.82
CA ARG A 119 -0.12 -15.76 -1.37
C ARG A 119 -1.08 -14.89 -0.58
N TRP A 120 -2.35 -15.19 -0.77
CA TRP A 120 -3.36 -14.87 0.22
C TRP A 120 -3.19 -15.82 1.40
N GLN A 121 -3.08 -15.27 2.62
CA GLN A 121 -2.97 -16.06 3.85
C GLN A 121 -4.28 -15.96 4.62
N GLY A 122 -4.80 -17.10 5.07
CA GLY A 122 -6.00 -17.17 5.91
C GLY A 122 -5.67 -17.04 7.40
N VAL A 123 -6.66 -17.30 8.25
CA VAL A 123 -6.46 -17.37 9.71
C VAL A 123 -5.64 -18.62 10.04
N GLY A 124 -4.61 -18.47 10.87
CA GLY A 124 -3.81 -19.59 11.38
C GLY A 124 -4.64 -20.53 12.27
N GLN A 125 -4.20 -21.79 12.43
CA GLN A 125 -4.80 -22.67 13.43
C GLN A 125 -4.57 -22.08 14.82
N SER A 126 -5.64 -21.88 15.58
CA SER A 126 -5.55 -21.45 16.99
C SER A 126 -5.03 -22.62 17.83
N TRP A 127 -4.00 -22.39 18.63
CA TRP A 127 -3.54 -23.35 19.61
C TRP A 127 -4.39 -23.22 20.87
N VAL A 128 -5.02 -24.31 21.30
CA VAL A 128 -5.77 -24.37 22.56
C VAL A 128 -4.96 -25.17 23.56
N VAL A 129 -4.59 -24.54 24.67
CA VAL A 129 -4.00 -25.26 25.81
C VAL A 129 -5.14 -25.97 26.53
N ILE A 130 -5.27 -27.28 26.29
CA ILE A 130 -6.19 -28.12 27.05
C ILE A 130 -5.52 -28.40 28.39
N ARG A 131 -6.17 -28.02 29.49
CA ARG A 131 -5.74 -28.42 30.83
C ARG A 131 -5.72 -29.96 30.85
N PRO A 132 -4.63 -30.62 31.26
CA PRO A 132 -4.65 -32.06 31.41
C PRO A 132 -5.84 -32.40 32.32
N ALA A 133 -6.78 -33.19 31.82
CA ALA A 133 -7.85 -33.72 32.66
C ALA A 133 -7.16 -34.37 33.85
N ALA A 134 -7.53 -33.97 35.07
CA ALA A 134 -7.05 -34.64 36.26
C ALA A 134 -7.31 -36.13 36.04
N SER A 135 -6.21 -36.88 35.91
CA SER A 135 -6.22 -38.31 35.61
C SER A 135 -7.30 -38.97 36.43
N GLY A 136 -8.25 -39.60 35.75
CA GLY A 136 -9.36 -40.28 36.38
C GLY A 136 -8.86 -41.11 37.56
N THR A 137 -9.39 -40.80 38.73
CA THR A 137 -9.60 -41.80 39.77
C THR A 137 -10.21 -43.02 39.10
N TRP A 138 -9.41 -44.08 39.01
CA TRP A 138 -9.91 -45.42 38.74
C TRP A 138 -10.94 -45.74 39.81
N VAL A 139 -12.22 -45.80 39.45
CA VAL A 139 -13.24 -46.41 40.29
C VAL A 139 -13.35 -47.85 39.81
N TYR A 140 -13.08 -48.76 40.76
CA TYR A 140 -13.01 -50.22 40.62
C TYR A 140 -14.22 -50.84 39.92
#